data_AF-A0AAW0SAL4-F1
#
_entry.id   AF-A0AAW0SAL4-F1
#
_cell.length_a   1.000
_cell.length_b   1.000
_cell.length_c   1.000
_cell.angle_alpha   90.00
_cell.angle_beta   90.00
_cell.angle_gamma   90.00
#
_symmetry.space_group_name_H-M   'P 1'
#
loop_
_entity.id
_entity.type
_entity.pdbx_description
1 polymer ?
#
loop_
_entity_poly.entity_id
_entity_poly.type
_entity_poly.pdbx_seq_one_letter_code
_entity_poly.pdbx_strand_id
1 'polypeptide(L)' 'YKDAYVEGKLKAFLQDLYSGKLHREFHYGPDPETTSEAAQQDENEIPSPTEAIKKREKPTTPPESTFKKLAPPKTDTHY' A
#
# COMPACT_ATOMS: atom_id res chain seq x y z
N TYR A 1 0.54 -7.70 12.43
CA TYR A 1 -0.30 -6.94 13.39
C TYR A 1 0.50 -6.38 14.56
N LYS A 2 1.62 -7.01 14.95
CA LYS A 2 2.51 -6.49 16.02
C LYS A 2 3.07 -5.10 15.70
N ASP A 3 3.27 -4.77 14.42
CA ASP A 3 3.78 -3.46 13.97
C ASP A 3 2.86 -2.29 14.30
N ALA A 4 1.56 -2.54 14.50
CA ALA A 4 0.63 -1.49 14.93
C ALA A 4 0.94 -0.99 16.35
N TYR A 5 1.63 -1.78 17.16
CA TYR A 5 2.06 -1.42 18.50
C TYR A 5 3.48 -0.83 18.54
N VAL A 6 4.20 -0.87 17.42
CA VAL A 6 5.52 -0.21 17.32
C VAL A 6 5.28 1.27 17.14
N GLU A 7 5.92 2.07 17.99
CA GLU A 7 5.80 3.53 17.95
C GLU A 7 6.15 4.07 16.55
N GLY A 8 5.33 4.98 16.03
CA GLY A 8 5.52 5.59 14.72
C GLY A 8 5.10 4.73 13.51
N LYS A 9 5.13 3.39 13.58
CA LYS A 9 4.77 2.52 12.43
C LYS A 9 3.31 2.70 11.97
N LEU A 10 2.37 2.79 12.91
CA LEU A 10 0.97 3.06 12.57
C LEU A 10 0.79 4.44 11.92
N LYS A 11 1.50 5.46 12.42
CA LYS A 11 1.45 6.81 11.86
C LYS A 11 2.05 6.85 10.44
N ALA A 12 3.17 6.19 10.22
CA ALA A 12 3.79 6.06 8.90
C ALA A 12 2.86 5.35 7.91
N PHE A 13 2.23 4.25 8.33
CA PHE A 13 1.25 3.53 7.51
C PHE A 13 0.08 4.44 7.09
N LEU A 14 -0.48 5.24 8.01
CA LEU A 14 -1.53 6.20 7.68
C LEU A 14 -1.06 7.26 6.69
N GLN A 15 0.17 7.78 6.84
CA GLN A 15 0.74 8.75 5.92
C GLN A 15 0.94 8.16 4.51
N ASP A 16 1.40 6.92 4.42
CA ASP A 16 1.57 6.19 3.15
C ASP A 16 0.21 5.85 2.50
N LEU A 17 -0.82 5.63 3.31
CA LEU A 17 -2.19 5.45 2.84
C LEU A 17 -2.76 6.75 2.25
N TYR A 18 -2.67 7.88 2.95
CA TYR A 18 -3.22 9.16 2.50
C TYR A 18 -2.47 9.76 1.31
N SER A 19 -1.16 9.53 1.21
CA SER A 19 -0.35 9.97 0.07
C SER A 19 -0.57 9.11 -1.18
N GLY A 20 -1.26 7.98 -1.07
CA GLY A 20 -1.40 6.99 -2.14
C GLY A 20 -0.12 6.22 -2.43
N LYS A 21 0.95 6.37 -1.63
CA LYS A 21 2.18 5.58 -1.76
C LYS A 21 1.89 4.08 -1.71
N LEU A 22 1.06 3.64 -0.77
CA LEU A 22 0.73 2.22 -0.65
C LEU A 22 0.06 1.67 -1.93
N HIS A 23 -0.72 2.51 -2.64
CA HIS A 23 -1.31 2.15 -3.93
C HIS A 23 -0.28 2.16 -5.07
N ARG A 24 0.64 3.13 -5.08
CA ARG A 24 1.76 3.19 -6.03
C ARG A 24 2.65 1.94 -5.88
N GLU A 25 3.09 1.63 -4.68
CA GLU A 25 3.99 0.51 -4.43
C GLU A 25 3.33 -0.85 -4.72
N PHE A 26 2.01 -0.95 -4.55
CA PHE A 26 1.26 -2.15 -4.94
C PHE A 26 1.34 -2.43 -6.46
N HIS A 27 1.36 -1.39 -7.30
CA HIS A 27 1.42 -1.54 -8.76
C HIS A 27 2.83 -1.52 -9.33
N TYR A 28 3.72 -0.72 -8.74
CA TYR A 28 5.03 -0.41 -9.29
C TYR A 28 6.19 -0.99 -8.48
N GLY A 29 5.90 -1.65 -7.35
CA GLY A 29 6.92 -2.13 -6.41
C GLY A 29 7.40 -1.03 -5.44
N PRO A 30 8.23 -1.38 -4.45
CA PRO A 30 8.72 -0.43 -3.44
C PRO A 30 9.47 0.74 -4.07
N ASP A 31 9.27 1.94 -3.53
CA ASP A 31 10.02 3.10 -3.99
C ASP A 31 11.53 2.93 -3.70
N PRO A 32 12.41 3.52 -4.53
CA PRO A 32 13.86 3.43 -4.33
C PRO A 32 14.28 3.97 -2.96
N GLU A 33 13.61 5.01 -2.46
CA GLU A 33 13.87 5.60 -1.14
C GLU A 33 13.55 4.61 0.00
N THR A 34 12.48 3.81 -0.14
CA THR A 34 12.06 2.82 0.87
C THR A 34 13.04 1.65 0.96
N THR A 35 13.74 1.33 -0.13
CA THR A 35 14.73 0.23 -0.18
C THR A 35 15.95 0.52 0.70
N SER A 36 16.32 1.79 0.86
CA SER A 36 17.46 2.22 1.69
C SER A 36 17.23 2.00 3.20
N GLU A 37 15.98 2.10 3.65
CA GLU A 37 15.61 1.99 5.08
C GLU A 37 15.21 0.55 5.47
N ALA A 38 14.77 -0.27 4.49
CA ALA A 38 14.37 -1.66 4.70
C ALA A 38 15.54 -2.67 4.67
N ALA A 39 16.75 -2.25 4.30
CA ALA A 39 17.92 -3.12 4.10
C ALA A 39 18.49 -3.78 5.38
N GLN A 40 17.78 -3.78 6.51
CA GLN A 40 18.20 -4.50 7.72
C GLN A 40 17.41 -5.78 8.01
N GLN A 41 16.33 -6.10 7.28
CA GLN A 41 15.56 -7.32 7.56
C GLN A 41 14.94 -7.87 6.28
N ASP A 42 15.71 -8.64 5.52
CA ASP A 42 15.32 -9.89 4.84
C ASP A 42 16.35 -10.17 3.72
N GLU A 43 17.35 -11.02 4.02
CA GLU A 43 18.20 -11.60 2.99
C GLU A 43 17.38 -12.64 2.22
N ASN A 44 16.67 -12.24 1.17
CA ASN A 44 16.31 -13.13 0.07
C ASN A 44 16.15 -12.31 -1.22
N GLU A 45 17.19 -12.40 -2.04
CA GLU A 45 17.27 -12.15 -3.49
C GLU A 45 16.26 -11.17 -4.11
N ILE A 46 16.72 -9.94 -4.41
CA ILE A 46 16.04 -9.03 -5.33
C ILE A 46 16.93 -8.82 -6.56
N PRO A 47 16.43 -9.11 -7.78
CA PRO A 47 17.16 -8.85 -9.02
C PRO A 47 17.31 -7.35 -9.28
N SER A 48 18.37 -7.02 -9.99
CA SER A 48 18.89 -5.70 -10.37
C SER A 48 17.84 -4.57 -10.61
N PRO A 49 18.10 -3.31 -10.19
CA PRO A 49 17.19 -2.16 -10.31
C PRO A 49 16.82 -1.72 -11.73
N THR A 50 17.39 -2.35 -12.76
CA THR A 50 17.35 -1.87 -14.16
C THR A 50 16.18 -2.39 -14.99
N GLU A 51 15.39 -3.37 -14.53
CA GLU A 51 14.32 -3.99 -15.36
C GLU A 51 12.89 -3.51 -15.03
N ALA A 52 12.66 -2.86 -13.89
CA ALA A 52 11.32 -2.47 -13.42
C ALA A 52 10.63 -1.37 -14.27
N ILE A 53 11.36 -0.67 -15.14
CA ILE A 53 10.80 0.45 -15.92
C ILE A 53 9.85 -0.04 -17.04
N LYS A 54 9.94 -1.32 -17.45
CA LYS A 54 9.30 -1.81 -18.68
C LYS A 54 7.91 -2.45 -18.50
N LYS A 55 7.45 -2.68 -17.27
CA LYS A 55 6.15 -3.32 -16.99
C LYS A 55 5.20 -2.35 -16.26
N ARG A 56 5.00 -1.16 -16.82
CA ARG A 56 3.94 -0.25 -16.35
C ARG A 56 2.60 -0.83 -16.80
N GLU A 57 2.06 -1.75 -16.01
CA GLU A 57 0.69 -2.21 -16.21
C GLU A 57 -0.28 -1.05 -16.03
N LYS A 58 -1.39 -1.12 -16.75
CA LYS A 58 -2.40 -0.06 -16.80
C LYS A 58 -2.88 0.23 -15.37
N PRO A 59 -3.10 1.50 -14.98
CA PRO A 59 -3.58 1.84 -13.65
C PRO A 59 -4.89 1.08 -13.40
N THR A 60 -4.88 0.13 -12.49
CA THR A 60 -6.09 -0.57 -12.09
C THR A 60 -6.66 0.11 -10.86
N THR A 61 -7.98 0.13 -10.75
CA THR A 61 -8.61 0.59 -9.52
C THR A 61 -8.20 -0.31 -8.37
N PRO A 62 -7.91 0.25 -7.18
CA PRO A 62 -7.61 -0.55 -6.00
C PRO A 62 -8.76 -1.53 -5.72
N PRO A 63 -8.49 -2.65 -5.04
CA PRO A 63 -9.54 -3.58 -4.65
C PRO A 63 -10.63 -2.83 -3.88
N GLU A 64 -11.87 -3.16 -4.18
CA GLU A 64 -13.00 -2.67 -3.40
C GLU A 64 -12.80 -3.03 -1.92
N SER A 65 -12.92 -2.02 -1.06
CA SER A 65 -12.72 -2.23 0.38
C SER A 65 -13.74 -3.21 0.91
N THR A 66 -13.28 -4.31 1.52
CA THR A 66 -14.16 -5.28 2.18
C THR A 66 -15.04 -4.63 3.24
N PHE A 67 -14.56 -3.56 3.89
CA PHE A 67 -15.32 -2.79 4.89
C PHE A 67 -16.53 -2.07 4.29
N LYS A 68 -16.55 -1.75 2.99
CA LYS A 68 -17.74 -1.18 2.35
C LYS A 68 -18.95 -2.13 2.44
N LYS A 69 -18.73 -3.45 2.49
CA LYS A 69 -19.81 -4.44 2.68
C LYS A 69 -20.40 -4.44 4.09
N LEU A 70 -19.68 -3.85 5.06
CA LEU A 70 -20.10 -3.70 6.44
C LEU A 70 -20.69 -2.31 6.73
N ALA A 71 -20.73 -1.43 5.72
CA ALA A 71 -21.38 -0.14 5.88
C ALA A 71 -22.88 -0.35 6.15
N PRO A 72 -23.51 0.50 6.97
CA PRO A 72 -24.95 0.45 7.17
C PRO A 72 -25.69 0.47 5.83
N PRO A 73 -26.77 -0.33 5.66
CA PRO A 73 -27.57 -0.26 4.45
C PRO A 73 -28.16 1.15 4.33
N LYS A 74 -28.11 1.73 3.13
CA LYS A 74 -28.79 2.99 2.84
C LYS A 74 -30.30 2.73 2.93
N THR A 75 -30.93 3.22 3.98
CA THR A 75 -32.39 3.30 4.05
C THR A 75 -32.82 4.48 3.17
N ASP A 76 -33.52 4.19 2.07
CA ASP A 76 -34.21 5.23 1.29
C ASP A 76 -35.34 5.82 2.15
N THR A 77 -35.08 6.95 2.81
CA THR A 77 -36.13 7.76 3.43
C THR A 77 -36.82 8.55 2.32
N HIS A 78 -37.72 7.90 1.59
CA HIS A 78 -38.73 8.60 0.80
C HIS A 78 -39.86 9.06 1.73
N TYR A 79 -39.94 10.37 1.94
CA TYR A 79 -41.11 11.07 2.49
C TYR A 79 -41.72 11.95 1.40
#